data_AF-A0A7V9B1W5-F1
#
_entry.id   AF-A0A7V9B1W5-F1
#
_cell.length_a   1.000
_cell.length_b   1.000
_cell.length_c   1.000
_cell.angle_alpha   90.00
_cell.angle_beta   90.00
_cell.angle_gamma   90.00
#
_symmetry.space_group_name_H-M   'P 1'
#
loop_
_entity.id
_entity.type
_entity.pdbx_description
1 polymer ?
#
loop_
_entity_poly.entity_id
_entity_poly.type
_entity_poly.pdbx_seq_one_letter_code
_entity_poly.pdbx_strand_id
1 'polypeptide(L)'
;GAVTSQFAQHLRAVLDWPLGVTRLTGGAVATVNLLGPRDGSDPRNRIAAALAVPGTQVHLYGKAARPGRKLGHVTVVAEEIEDAITRARDAAARLSGEPVPAGASS
;
A
#
# COMPACT_ATOMS: atom_id res chain seq x y z
N GLY A 1 8.89 0.05 2.85
CA GLY A 1 9.04 -1.42 2.92
C GLY A 1 10.30 -1.77 3.71
N ALA A 2 10.78 -3.00 3.61
CA ALA A 2 12.13 -3.35 4.07
C ALA A 2 13.10 -3.36 2.87
N VAL A 3 14.39 -3.15 3.13
CA VAL A 3 15.46 -3.20 2.12
C VAL A 3 15.39 -4.51 1.32
N THR A 4 15.15 -5.62 1.99
CA THR A 4 14.78 -6.89 1.34
C THR A 4 13.31 -7.17 1.59
N SER A 5 12.52 -7.31 0.52
CA SER A 5 11.09 -7.59 0.63
C SER A 5 10.83 -8.99 1.19
N GLN A 6 9.65 -9.22 1.77
CA GLN A 6 9.24 -10.55 2.24
C GLN A 6 9.25 -11.60 1.11
N PHE A 7 8.99 -11.19 -0.13
CA PHE A 7 9.02 -12.09 -1.29
C PHE A 7 10.45 -12.48 -1.64
N ALA A 8 11.37 -11.52 -1.64
CA ALA A 8 12.80 -11.79 -1.86
C ALA A 8 13.40 -12.62 -0.71
N GLN A 9 12.99 -12.38 0.53
CA GLN A 9 13.39 -13.21 1.67
C GLN A 9 12.85 -14.63 1.57
N HIS A 10 11.58 -14.80 1.18
CA HIS A 10 10.99 -16.12 1.00
C HIS A 10 11.73 -16.91 -0.09
N LEU A 11 12.01 -16.29 -1.24
CA LEU A 11 12.80 -16.92 -2.30
C LEU A 11 14.20 -17.31 -1.81
N ARG A 12 14.88 -16.42 -1.10
CA ARG A 12 16.21 -16.71 -0.54
C ARG A 12 16.20 -17.87 0.46
N ALA A 13 15.18 -17.94 1.31
CA ALA A 13 15.00 -19.02 2.25
C ALA A 13 14.70 -20.37 1.56
N VAL A 14 13.88 -20.38 0.50
CA VAL A 14 13.56 -21.59 -0.26
C VAL A 14 14.75 -22.09 -1.08
N LEU A 15 15.61 -21.18 -1.55
CA LEU A 15 16.76 -21.50 -2.43
C LEU A 15 18.08 -21.66 -1.66
N ASP A 16 18.05 -21.67 -0.32
CA ASP A 16 19.24 -21.68 0.55
C ASP A 16 20.27 -20.57 0.21
N TRP A 17 19.78 -19.41 -0.21
CA TRP A 17 20.61 -18.23 -0.44
C TRP A 17 20.77 -17.39 0.83
N PRO A 18 21.86 -16.60 0.96
CA PRO A 18 22.03 -15.70 2.09
C PRO A 18 20.82 -14.77 2.27
N LEU A 19 20.27 -14.73 3.49
CA LEU A 19 19.16 -13.83 3.83
C LEU A 19 19.59 -12.37 3.66
N GLY A 20 18.65 -11.54 3.22
CA GLY A 20 18.88 -10.11 3.03
C GLY A 20 18.69 -9.30 4.31
N VAL A 21 19.17 -8.06 4.28
CA VAL A 21 18.94 -7.09 5.36
C VAL A 21 17.45 -6.71 5.39
N THR A 22 16.86 -6.76 6.58
CA THR A 22 15.42 -6.49 6.82
C THR A 22 15.14 -5.09 7.36
N ARG A 23 16.15 -4.22 7.44
CA ARG A 23 15.99 -2.83 7.88
C ARG A 23 14.90 -2.12 7.07
N LEU A 24 14.10 -1.30 7.74
CA LEU A 24 13.10 -0.44 7.09
C LEU A 24 13.77 0.56 6.14
N THR A 25 13.08 0.88 5.04
CA THR A 25 13.55 1.85 4.04
C THR A 25 13.35 3.31 4.45
N GLY A 26 12.69 3.57 5.58
CA GLY A 26 12.48 4.87 6.22
C GLY A 26 12.20 4.68 7.72
N GLY A 27 11.88 5.74 8.46
CA GLY A 27 11.57 5.66 9.90
C GLY A 27 10.36 4.76 10.21
N ALA A 28 9.34 4.79 9.37
CA ALA A 28 8.13 3.98 9.50
C ALA A 28 7.56 3.54 8.14
N VAL A 29 6.76 2.47 8.16
CA VAL A 29 6.09 1.92 6.97
C VAL A 29 4.70 1.42 7.35
N ALA A 30 3.69 1.83 6.59
CA ALA A 30 2.33 1.30 6.70
C ALA A 30 1.89 0.67 5.38
N THR A 31 1.08 -0.40 5.43
CA THR A 31 0.48 -1.01 4.24
C THR A 31 -1.00 -1.23 4.46
N VAL A 32 -1.82 -0.76 3.53
CA VAL A 32 -3.29 -0.86 3.56
C VAL A 32 -3.75 -1.65 2.34
N ASN A 33 -4.67 -2.59 2.54
CA ASN A 33 -5.25 -3.35 1.43
C ASN A 33 -6.17 -2.45 0.61
N LEU A 34 -6.05 -2.52 -0.71
CA LEU A 34 -7.02 -1.92 -1.61
C LEU A 34 -8.15 -2.91 -1.89
N LEU A 35 -9.35 -2.58 -1.43
CA LEU A 35 -10.56 -3.33 -1.74
C LEU A 35 -11.28 -2.69 -2.92
N GLY A 36 -11.95 -3.51 -3.72
CA GLY A 36 -12.76 -3.04 -4.83
C GLY A 36 -13.93 -2.21 -4.33
N PRO A 37 -14.20 -1.06 -4.95
CA PRO A 37 -15.19 -0.11 -4.48
C PRO A 37 -16.61 -0.62 -4.70
N ARG A 38 -17.56 -0.11 -3.90
CA ARG A 38 -18.97 -0.54 -3.93
C ARG A 38 -19.66 -0.25 -5.26
N ASP A 39 -19.25 0.82 -5.92
CA ASP A 39 -19.77 1.24 -7.23
C ASP A 39 -19.20 0.42 -8.40
N GLY A 40 -18.26 -0.50 -8.14
CA GLY A 40 -17.60 -1.30 -9.17
C GLY A 40 -16.62 -0.52 -10.04
N SER A 41 -16.31 0.74 -9.70
CA SER A 41 -15.36 1.56 -10.45
C SER A 41 -13.95 0.96 -10.44
N ASP A 42 -13.20 1.22 -11.52
CA ASP A 42 -11.83 0.73 -11.65
C ASP A 42 -10.84 1.68 -10.95
N PRO A 43 -10.13 1.24 -9.89
CA PRO A 43 -9.16 2.07 -9.19
C PRO A 43 -8.00 2.54 -10.07
N ARG A 44 -7.74 1.88 -11.20
CA ARG A 44 -6.67 2.27 -12.13
C ARG A 44 -6.86 3.70 -12.67
N ASN A 45 -8.10 4.15 -12.76
CA ASN A 45 -8.43 5.51 -13.22
C ASN A 45 -8.04 6.59 -12.21
N ARG A 46 -7.69 6.22 -10.97
CA ARG A 46 -7.37 7.15 -9.87
C ARG A 46 -5.95 6.99 -9.32
N ILE A 47 -5.07 6.24 -10.01
CA ILE A 47 -3.69 6.00 -9.58
C ILE A 47 -2.94 7.32 -9.34
N ALA A 48 -3.07 8.30 -10.25
CA ALA A 48 -2.40 9.58 -10.12
C ALA A 48 -2.78 10.33 -8.82
N ALA A 49 -4.05 10.28 -8.41
CA ALA A 49 -4.53 10.92 -7.19
C ALA A 49 -3.92 10.28 -5.94
N ALA A 50 -3.75 8.95 -5.94
CA ALA A 50 -3.11 8.22 -4.86
C ALA A 50 -1.61 8.46 -4.79
N LEU A 51 -0.93 8.48 -5.94
CA LEU A 51 0.51 8.77 -6.02
C LEU A 51 0.87 10.22 -5.64
N ALA A 52 -0.10 11.13 -5.64
CA ALA A 52 0.09 12.49 -5.12
C ALA A 52 0.26 12.53 -3.59
N VAL A 53 -0.06 11.44 -2.87
CA VAL A 53 0.21 11.32 -1.43
C VAL A 53 1.70 10.97 -1.24
N PRO A 54 2.48 11.78 -0.50
CA PRO A 54 3.92 11.55 -0.37
C PRO A 54 4.30 10.17 0.21
N GLY A 55 5.35 9.56 -0.36
CA GLY A 55 5.87 8.27 0.09
C GLY A 55 5.05 7.05 -0.36
N THR A 56 4.05 7.25 -1.22
CA THR A 56 3.12 6.21 -1.66
C THR A 56 3.68 5.31 -2.75
N GLN A 57 3.46 4.01 -2.57
CA GLN A 57 3.67 2.96 -3.58
C GLN A 57 2.37 2.18 -3.74
N VAL A 58 1.87 2.08 -4.97
CA VAL A 58 0.65 1.35 -5.29
C VAL A 58 1.01 0.03 -5.98
N HIS A 59 0.47 -1.09 -5.48
CA HIS A 59 0.65 -2.41 -6.08
C HIS A 59 -0.71 -3.04 -6.38
N LEU A 60 -1.04 -3.17 -7.67
CA LEU A 60 -2.28 -3.81 -8.14
C LEU A 60 -1.99 -5.23 -8.64
N TYR A 61 -2.92 -6.16 -8.37
CA TYR A 61 -2.78 -7.57 -8.74
C TYR A 61 -3.31 -7.92 -10.15
N GLY A 62 -3.61 -6.92 -10.99
CA GLY A 62 -4.22 -7.14 -12.31
C GLY A 62 -5.63 -7.75 -12.28
N LYS A 63 -6.30 -7.75 -11.12
CA LYS A 63 -7.65 -8.29 -10.94
C LYS A 63 -8.70 -7.26 -11.35
N ALA A 64 -9.73 -7.69 -12.09
CA ALA A 64 -10.89 -6.85 -12.37
C ALA A 64 -11.60 -6.43 -11.07
N ALA A 65 -12.03 -5.15 -11.03
CA ALA A 65 -12.70 -4.55 -9.89
C ALA A 65 -14.07 -5.20 -9.62
N ARG A 66 -14.30 -5.55 -8.36
CA ARG A 66 -15.59 -6.02 -7.82
C ARG A 66 -15.69 -5.59 -6.35
N PRO A 67 -16.87 -5.20 -5.84
CA PRO A 67 -17.04 -4.79 -4.45
C PRO A 67 -16.42 -5.77 -3.45
N GLY A 68 -15.60 -5.25 -2.53
CA GLY A 68 -14.95 -6.03 -1.46
C GLY A 68 -13.82 -6.96 -1.92
N ARG A 69 -13.56 -7.09 -3.23
CA ARG A 69 -12.46 -7.91 -3.72
C ARG A 69 -11.12 -7.25 -3.42
N LYS A 70 -10.14 -7.99 -2.89
CA LYS A 70 -8.78 -7.48 -2.73
C LYS A 70 -8.10 -7.29 -4.09
N LEU A 71 -7.96 -6.03 -4.52
CA LEU A 71 -7.41 -5.65 -5.83
C LEU A 71 -5.92 -5.34 -5.79
N GLY A 72 -5.39 -5.05 -4.60
CA GLY A 72 -4.00 -4.67 -4.41
C GLY A 72 -3.69 -4.25 -2.98
N HIS A 73 -2.66 -3.46 -2.83
CA HIS A 73 -2.34 -2.74 -1.60
C HIS A 73 -1.62 -1.43 -1.90
N VAL A 74 -1.67 -0.52 -0.94
CA VAL A 74 -0.88 0.70 -0.91
C VAL A 74 0.11 0.58 0.23
N THR A 75 1.38 0.87 -0.04
CA THR A 75 2.42 0.98 0.98
C THR A 75 2.90 2.43 1.03
N VAL A 76 3.01 2.98 2.23
CA VAL A 76 3.61 4.31 2.46
C VAL A 76 4.85 4.17 3.33
N VAL A 77 5.89 4.92 2.98
CA VAL A 77 7.07 5.15 3.81
C VAL A 77 7.06 6.58 4.33
N ALA A 78 7.25 6.75 5.63
CA ALA A 78 7.36 8.05 6.29
C ALA A 78 8.41 7.97 7.43
N GLU A 79 8.61 9.04 8.18
CA GLU A 79 9.46 9.02 9.37
C GLU A 79 8.70 8.48 10.59
N GLU A 80 7.44 8.89 10.76
CA GLU A 80 6.60 8.53 11.90
C GLU A 80 5.48 7.56 11.52
N ILE A 81 5.09 6.67 12.44
CA ILE A 81 4.12 5.61 12.17
C ILE A 81 2.70 6.14 11.92
N GLU A 82 2.26 7.13 12.69
CA GLU A 82 0.92 7.71 12.53
C GLU A 82 0.77 8.40 11.17
N ASP A 83 1.80 9.14 10.75
CA ASP A 83 1.85 9.77 9.43
C ASP A 83 1.83 8.74 8.30
N ALA A 84 2.58 7.63 8.44
CA ALA A 84 2.54 6.53 7.47
C ALA A 84 1.13 5.92 7.37
N ILE A 85 0.45 5.69 8.51
CA ILE A 85 -0.90 5.12 8.56
C ILE A 85 -1.92 6.07 7.90
N THR A 86 -1.89 7.34 8.28
CA THR A 86 -2.77 8.40 7.75
C THR A 86 -2.64 8.48 6.23
N ARG A 87 -1.42 8.60 5.72
CA ARG A 87 -1.15 8.69 4.28
C ARG A 87 -1.54 7.42 3.53
N ALA A 88 -1.28 6.23 4.10
CA ALA A 88 -1.64 4.98 3.46
C ALA A 88 -3.16 4.82 3.32
N ARG A 89 -3.92 5.27 4.33
CA ARG A 89 -5.39 5.31 4.29
C ARG A 89 -5.91 6.33 3.28
N ASP A 90 -5.35 7.55 3.26
CA ASP A 90 -5.71 8.58 2.28
C ASP A 90 -5.47 8.09 0.85
N ALA A 91 -4.27 7.57 0.55
CA ALA A 91 -3.95 7.03 -0.77
C ALA A 91 -4.88 5.87 -1.18
N ALA A 92 -5.23 4.97 -0.25
CA ALA A 92 -6.18 3.89 -0.53
C ALA A 92 -7.61 4.41 -0.79
N ALA A 93 -8.06 5.43 -0.05
CA ALA A 93 -9.36 6.06 -0.23
C ALA A 93 -9.48 6.77 -1.59
N ARG A 94 -8.41 7.46 -2.02
CA ARG A 94 -8.34 8.09 -3.35
C ARG A 94 -8.45 7.06 -4.49
N LEU A 95 -7.97 5.84 -4.30
CA LEU A 95 -8.11 4.74 -5.27
C LEU A 95 -9.54 4.21 -5.32
N SER A 96 -10.16 3.96 -4.17
CA SER A 96 -11.53 3.44 -4.10
C SER A 96 -12.59 4.50 -4.44
N GLY A 97 -12.24 5.79 -4.40
CA GLY A 97 -13.21 6.87 -4.53
C GLY A 97 -14.10 7.02 -3.28
N GLU A 98 -13.74 6.35 -2.19
CA GLU A 98 -14.40 6.51 -0.89
C GLU A 98 -13.81 7.72 -0.15
N PRO A 99 -14.61 8.44 0.66
CA PRO A 99 -14.07 9.49 1.51
C PRO A 99 -13.06 8.92 2.51
N VAL A 100 -11.99 9.67 2.78
CA VAL A 100 -11.01 9.33 3.82
C VAL A 100 -11.76 9.22 5.16
N PRO A 101 -11.65 8.10 5.91
CA PRO A 101 -12.32 7.99 7.19
C PRO A 101 -11.85 9.09 8.15
N ALA A 102 -12.80 9.83 8.72
CA ALA A 102 -12.52 10.90 9.68
C ALA A 102 -11.80 10.31 10.91
N GLY A 103 -10.60 10.82 11.19
CA GLY A 103 -9.75 10.34 12.28
C GLY A 103 -8.25 10.27 11.96
N ALA A 104 -7.83 10.69 10.77
CA ALA A 104 -6.44 10.69 10.31
C ALA A 104 -5.77 12.09 10.37
N SER A 105 -6.36 13.05 11.08
CA SER A 105 -5.77 14.37 11.32
C SER A 105 -5.42 14.49 12.79
N SER A 106 -4.15 14.25 13.11
CA SER A 106 -3.45 14.83 14.25
C SER A 106 -2.04 15.17 13.80
#